data_AF-A0AAE0NDC9-F1
#
_entry.id   AF-A0AAE0NDC9-F1
#
_cell.length_a   1.000
_cell.length_b   1.000
_cell.length_c   1.000
_cell.angle_alpha   90.00
_cell.angle_beta   90.00
_cell.angle_gamma   90.00
#
_symmetry.space_group_name_H-M   'P 1'
#
loop_
_entity.id
_entity.type
_entity.pdbx_description
1 polymer ?
#
loop_
_entity_poly.entity_id
_entity_poly.type
_entity_poly.pdbx_seq_one_letter_code
_entity_poly.pdbx_strand_id
1 'polypeptide(L)'
;MVTVYRKNYTIAERVQALTLHANGVKIPQIEAITGIKKHAFYTLLKKAKSRGYTPSDKIEERHIEDASRNGRPKVIGEVEHEVIRGVVTK
;
A
#
# COMPACT_ATOMS: atom_id res chain seq x y z
N MET A 1 -25.19 -10.99 -3.74
CA MET A 1 -23.72 -10.98 -3.99
C MET A 1 -23.13 -9.90 -3.09
N VAL A 2 -22.34 -10.27 -2.07
CA VAL A 2 -21.77 -9.29 -1.12
C VAL A 2 -20.46 -8.77 -1.68
N THR A 3 -20.38 -7.46 -1.94
CA THR A 3 -19.13 -6.82 -2.40
C THR A 3 -18.22 -6.60 -1.19
N VAL A 4 -17.19 -7.45 -1.03
CA VAL A 4 -16.19 -7.26 0.03
C VAL A 4 -15.22 -6.14 -0.40
N TYR A 5 -15.25 -5.02 0.30
CA TYR A 5 -14.30 -3.92 0.08
C TYR A 5 -12.90 -4.35 0.54
N ARG A 6 -11.97 -4.51 -0.40
CA ARG A 6 -10.58 -4.86 -0.08
C ARG A 6 -9.84 -3.58 0.32
N LYS A 7 -9.59 -3.40 1.63
CA LYS A 7 -8.79 -2.28 2.14
C LYS A 7 -7.35 -2.40 1.61
N ASN A 8 -6.92 -1.42 0.82
CA ASN A 8 -5.53 -1.30 0.39
C ASN A 8 -4.72 -0.60 1.48
N TYR A 9 -3.44 -0.96 1.61
CA TYR A 9 -2.51 -0.23 2.46
C TYR A 9 -2.12 1.10 1.82
N THR A 10 -2.08 2.15 2.63
CA THR A 10 -1.66 3.50 2.26
C THR A 10 -0.16 3.55 1.93
N ILE A 11 0.28 4.61 1.26
CA ILE A 11 1.71 4.82 0.98
C ILE A 11 2.49 4.90 2.29
N ALA A 12 1.98 5.63 3.29
CA ALA A 12 2.62 5.80 4.59
C ALA A 12 2.86 4.45 5.32
N GLU A 13 1.85 3.58 5.39
CA GLU A 13 1.98 2.25 6.01
C GLU A 13 3.07 1.42 5.31
N ARG A 14 3.13 1.48 3.97
CA ARG A 14 4.13 0.75 3.18
C ARG A 14 5.54 1.31 3.36
N VAL A 15 5.71 2.64 3.37
CA VAL A 15 6.99 3.31 3.69
C VAL A 15 7.47 2.87 5.07
N GLN A 16 6.60 2.95 6.07
CA GLN A 16 6.94 2.63 7.45
C GLN A 16 7.35 1.16 7.58
N ALA A 17 6.65 0.24 6.93
CA ALA A 17 7.00 -1.18 6.97
C ALA A 17 8.37 -1.47 6.35
N LEU A 18 8.70 -0.87 5.19
CA LEU A 18 10.01 -1.01 4.56
C LEU A 18 11.12 -0.40 5.43
N THR A 19 10.85 0.74 6.06
CA THR A 19 11.80 1.43 6.96
C THR A 19 12.09 0.58 8.20
N LEU A 20 11.07 0.04 8.85
CA LEU A 20 11.23 -0.84 10.01
C LEU A 20 12.01 -2.12 9.66
N HIS A 21 11.73 -2.69 8.50
CA HIS A 21 12.46 -3.86 8.02
C HIS A 21 13.94 -3.55 7.73
N ALA A 22 14.24 -2.39 7.13
CA ALA A 22 15.61 -1.94 6.90
C ALA A 22 16.39 -1.80 8.24
N ASN A 23 15.70 -1.40 9.31
CA ASN A 23 16.25 -1.31 10.66
C ASN A 23 16.28 -2.64 11.44
N GLY A 24 15.99 -3.77 10.79
CA GLY A 24 16.08 -5.10 11.42
C GLY A 24 14.91 -5.47 12.33
N VAL A 25 13.81 -4.71 12.32
CA VAL A 25 12.61 -5.02 13.11
C VAL A 25 11.97 -6.32 12.61
N LYS A 26 11.54 -7.19 13.53
CA LYS A 26 10.95 -8.49 13.18
C LYS A 26 9.57 -8.30 12.55
N ILE A 27 9.25 -9.14 11.56
CA ILE A 27 7.97 -9.07 10.82
C ILE A 27 6.71 -9.04 11.72
N PRO A 28 6.60 -9.82 12.82
CA PRO A 28 5.44 -9.74 13.71
C PRO A 28 5.25 -8.36 14.34
N GLN A 29 6.35 -7.65 14.64
CA GLN A 29 6.30 -6.29 15.18
C GLN A 29 5.92 -5.28 14.09
N ILE A 30 6.44 -5.46 12.86
CA ILE A 30 6.05 -4.63 11.72
C ILE A 30 4.54 -4.75 11.45
N GLU A 31 3.99 -5.97 11.51
CA GLU A 31 2.56 -6.20 11.36
C GLU A 31 1.76 -5.53 12.49
N ALA A 32 2.22 -5.58 13.73
CA ALA A 32 1.58 -4.91 14.86
C ALA A 32 1.58 -3.37 14.73
N ILE A 33 2.65 -2.78 14.19
CA ILE A 33 2.80 -1.33 14.05
C ILE A 33 2.04 -0.80 12.83
N THR A 34 2.15 -1.48 11.68
CA THR A 34 1.67 -0.97 10.38
C THR A 34 0.35 -1.60 9.92
N GLY A 35 -0.07 -2.69 10.54
CA GLY A 35 -1.21 -3.49 10.09
C GLY A 35 -0.95 -4.29 8.79
N ILE A 36 0.24 -4.18 8.20
CA ILE A 36 0.61 -4.92 6.99
C ILE A 36 0.87 -6.38 7.35
N LYS A 37 0.01 -7.26 6.83
CA LYS A 37 0.15 -8.70 7.03
C LYS A 37 1.45 -9.22 6.43
N LYS A 38 2.07 -10.20 7.09
CA LYS A 38 3.32 -10.86 6.64
C LYS A 38 3.37 -11.14 5.12
N HIS A 39 2.33 -11.75 4.55
CA HIS A 39 2.29 -12.07 3.11
C HIS A 39 2.24 -10.82 2.20
N ALA A 40 1.52 -9.79 2.62
CA ALA A 40 1.43 -8.52 1.90
C ALA A 40 2.76 -7.77 1.98
N PHE A 41 3.43 -7.81 3.14
CA PHE A 41 4.76 -7.25 3.33
C PHE A 41 5.78 -7.89 2.37
N TYR A 42 5.84 -9.21 2.25
CA TYR A 42 6.77 -9.84 1.30
C TYR A 42 6.46 -9.50 -0.16
N THR A 43 5.18 -9.35 -0.50
CA THR A 43 4.78 -8.90 -1.85
C THR A 43 5.25 -7.48 -2.11
N LEU A 44 5.08 -6.58 -1.14
CA LEU A 44 5.59 -5.21 -1.18
C LEU A 44 7.12 -5.19 -1.32
N LEU A 45 7.84 -5.94 -0.47
CA LEU A 45 9.30 -6.01 -0.49
C LEU A 45 9.82 -6.52 -1.84
N LYS A 46 9.19 -7.56 -2.41
CA LYS A 46 9.56 -8.09 -3.73
C LYS A 46 9.38 -7.03 -4.81
N LYS A 47 8.26 -6.30 -4.81
CA LYS A 47 8.00 -5.22 -5.77
C LYS A 47 9.00 -4.08 -5.61
N ALA A 48 9.23 -3.62 -4.38
CA ALA A 48 10.20 -2.57 -4.11
C ALA A 48 11.58 -2.95 -4.65
N LYS A 49 12.08 -4.16 -4.32
CA LYS A 49 13.37 -4.66 -4.83
C LYS A 49 13.43 -4.71 -6.34
N SER A 50 12.37 -5.17 -7.01
CA SER A 50 12.31 -5.20 -8.48
C SER A 50 12.38 -3.81 -9.13
N ARG A 51 12.10 -2.76 -8.37
CA ARG A 51 12.14 -1.34 -8.80
C ARG A 51 13.39 -0.60 -8.31
N GLY A 52 14.40 -1.32 -7.84
CA GLY A 52 15.68 -0.75 -7.40
C GLY A 52 15.73 -0.32 -5.93
N TYR A 53 14.77 -0.71 -5.09
CA TYR A 53 14.86 -0.44 -3.65
C TYR A 53 16.02 -1.17 -2.99
N THR A 54 16.84 -0.41 -2.28
CA THR A 54 17.93 -0.83 -1.41
C THR A 54 17.63 -0.35 0.03
N PRO A 55 17.83 -1.19 1.07
CA PRO A 55 17.53 -0.81 2.45
C PRO A 55 18.34 0.39 2.98
N SER A 56 19.50 0.66 2.39
CA SER A 56 20.40 1.75 2.79
C SER A 56 20.06 3.11 2.17
N ASP A 57 19.21 3.13 1.13
CA ASP A 57 18.89 4.35 0.40
C ASP A 57 17.49 4.88 0.72
N LYS A 58 17.24 6.12 0.29
CA LYS A 58 15.93 6.76 0.42
C LYS A 58 14.86 5.96 -0.32
N ILE A 59 13.73 5.75 0.34
CA ILE A 59 12.55 5.15 -0.29
C ILE A 59 11.86 6.22 -1.13
N GLU A 60 11.78 5.97 -2.44
CA GLU A 60 11.00 6.77 -3.38
C GLU A 60 9.60 6.21 -3.61
N GLU A 61 8.67 7.06 -4.05
CA GLU A 61 7.28 6.68 -4.33
C GLU A 61 7.19 5.53 -5.34
N ARG A 62 8.05 5.54 -6.38
CA ARG A 62 8.14 4.46 -7.37
C ARG A 62 8.31 3.08 -6.74
N HIS A 63 8.94 2.96 -5.57
CA HIS A 63 9.14 1.65 -4.91
C HIS A 63 7.85 1.09 -4.31
N ILE A 64 6.87 1.94 -4.03
CA ILE A 64 5.71 1.65 -3.18
C ILE A 64 4.38 1.69 -3.95
N GLU A 65 4.32 2.50 -5.00
CA GLU A 65 3.10 2.72 -5.78
C GLU A 65 2.55 1.43 -6.39
N ASP A 66 1.22 1.33 -6.43
CA ASP A 66 0.58 0.25 -7.16
C ASP A 66 0.75 0.47 -8.66
N ALA A 67 1.09 -0.60 -9.39
CA ALA A 67 1.11 -0.53 -10.85
C ALA A 67 -0.29 -0.20 -11.38
N SER A 68 -0.36 0.61 -12.43
CA SER A 68 -1.61 0.89 -13.12
C SER A 68 -2.29 -0.42 -13.51
N ARG A 69 -3.54 -0.61 -13.08
CA ARG A 69 -4.32 -1.79 -13.43
C ARG A 69 -5.06 -1.50 -14.72
N ASN A 70 -4.61 -2.08 -15.83
CA ASN A 70 -5.37 -2.12 -17.10
C ASN A 70 -6.55 -3.10 -17.03
N GLY A 71 -7.39 -2.96 -16.00
CA GLY A 71 -8.61 -3.76 -15.83
C GLY A 71 -9.82 -3.12 -16.51
N ARG A 72 -10.92 -3.88 -16.61
CA ARG A 72 -12.24 -3.37 -17.02
C ARG A 72 -12.64 -2.20 -16.11
N PRO A 73 -13.04 -1.04 -16.65
CA PRO A 73 -13.51 0.09 -15.84
C PRO A 73 -14.63 -0.34 -14.90
N LYS A 74 -14.54 0.04 -13.62
CA LYS A 74 -15.67 -0.10 -12.70
C LYS A 74 -16.67 0.99 -13.04
N VAL A 75 -17.91 0.61 -13.33
CA VAL A 75 -19.04 1.56 -13.34
C VAL A 75 -19.28 1.94 -11.88
N ILE A 76 -18.85 3.13 -11.50
CA ILE A 76 -19.11 3.74 -10.20
C ILE A 76 -20.50 4.37 -10.33
N GLY A 77 -21.46 3.94 -9.51
CA GLY A 77 -22.79 4.55 -9.47
C GLY A 77 -22.74 5.96 -8.88
N GLU A 78 -23.67 6.84 -9.28
CA GLU A 78 -23.68 8.29 -8.98
C GLU A 78 -23.51 8.63 -7.49
N VAL A 79 -23.95 7.75 -6.58
CA VAL A 79 -23.87 7.93 -5.11
C VAL A 79 -22.42 7.95 -4.58
N GLU A 80 -21.47 7.30 -5.26
CA GLU A 80 -20.09 7.19 -4.79
C GLU A 80 -19.23 8.42 -5.15
N HIS A 81 -19.63 9.23 -6.13
CA HIS A 81 -18.85 10.41 -6.55
C HIS A 81 -18.89 11.57 -5.53
N GLU A 82 -19.99 11.72 -4.78
CA GLU A 82 -20.17 12.83 -3.84
C GLU A 82 -19.39 12.62 -2.53
N VAL A 83 -19.36 11.38 -2.03
CA VAL A 83 -18.58 11.00 -0.83
C VAL A 83 -17.08 11.18 -1.05
N ILE A 84 -16.58 10.87 -2.25
CA ILE A 84 -15.15 11.02 -2.58
C ILE A 84 -14.76 12.51 -2.65
N ARG A 85 -15.64 13.40 -3.15
CA ARG A 85 -15.36 14.85 -3.18
C ARG A 85 -15.39 15.49 -1.80
N GLY A 86 -16.34 15.11 -0.94
CA GLY A 86 -16.47 15.68 0.41
C GLY A 86 -15.28 15.39 1.34
N VAL A 87 -14.52 14.31 1.11
CA VAL A 87 -13.32 13.96 1.89
C VAL A 87 -12.08 14.74 1.44
N VAL A 88 -12.05 15.24 0.20
CA VAL A 88 -10.88 15.93 -0.38
C VAL A 88 -10.89 17.43 -0.09
N THR A 89 -12.04 18.03 0.23
CA THR A 89 -12.12 19.40 0.74
C THR A 89 -12.20 19.43 2.27
N LYS A 90 -11.04 19.61 2.91
CA LYS A 90 -10.94 20.18 4.25
C LYS A 90 -9.69 21.05 4.36
#